data_AF-A0A0K8V0M1-F1
#
_entry.id   AF-A0A0K8V0M1-F1
#
_cell.length_a   1.000
_cell.length_b   1.000
_cell.length_c   1.000
_cell.angle_alpha   90.00
_cell.angle_beta   90.00
_cell.angle_gamma   90.00
#
_symmetry.space_group_name_H-M   'P 1'
#
loop_
_entity.id
_entity.type
_entity.pdbx_description
1 polymer ?
#
loop_
_entity_poly.entity_id
_entity_poly.type
_entity_poly.pdbx_seq_one_letter_code
_entity_poly.pdbx_strand_id
1 'polypeptide(L)'
;ILEIDDLSALEERIVDEGANSSTESKLQFERLLRKPGMMVVDCANQKTADWLIDTIPKLNWESTELAICYEEDIPDAYIMTLSLPRSAGQDYDQTLSLIQSQNTDLTTDSWEWVQEREDGDRSILTIRVDKESHAAIKEKKWKIFYKFGLVEVNFARYIRFAISKRSNEEGGVEKAKVKEEKSVSGDDKETKAERTNEKQPSPPPAPIISK
;
A
#
# COMPACT_ATOMS: atom_id res chain seq x y z
N ILE A 1 9.48 -4.69 21.23
CA ILE A 1 9.29 -4.84 19.77
C ILE A 1 10.41 -5.78 19.33
N LEU A 2 10.21 -6.70 18.38
CA LEU A 2 11.35 -7.46 17.87
C LEU A 2 12.29 -6.51 17.12
N GLU A 3 13.49 -6.31 17.68
CA GLU A 3 14.52 -5.48 17.08
C GLU A 3 15.29 -6.26 16.00
N ILE A 4 16.20 -5.59 15.29
CA ILE A 4 16.93 -6.18 14.15
C ILE A 4 17.77 -7.39 14.59
N ASP A 5 18.31 -7.36 15.81
CA ASP A 5 19.10 -8.45 16.37
C ASP A 5 18.22 -9.64 16.80
N ASP A 6 17.06 -9.39 17.43
CA ASP A 6 16.04 -10.41 17.72
C ASP A 6 15.61 -11.15 16.44
N LEU A 7 15.31 -10.40 15.37
CA LEU A 7 14.86 -10.97 14.09
C LEU A 7 15.94 -11.83 13.42
N SER A 8 17.21 -11.51 13.66
CA SER A 8 18.35 -12.25 13.10
C SER A 8 18.60 -13.54 13.87
N ALA A 9 18.54 -13.50 15.21
CA ALA A 9 18.62 -14.70 16.04
C ALA A 9 17.37 -15.61 15.90
N LEU A 10 16.20 -15.03 15.62
CA LEU A 10 14.97 -15.79 15.32
C LEU A 10 15.08 -16.55 13.99
N GLU A 11 15.65 -15.92 12.95
CA GLU A 11 15.96 -16.58 11.68
C GLU A 11 16.91 -17.77 11.87
N GLU A 12 18.04 -17.57 12.57
CA GLU A 12 18.98 -18.66 12.87
C GLU A 12 18.28 -19.79 13.64
N ARG A 13 17.46 -19.46 14.64
CA ARG A 13 16.69 -20.45 15.41
C ARG A 13 15.68 -21.23 14.56
N ILE A 14 15.02 -20.59 13.58
CA ILE A 14 14.11 -21.25 12.64
C ILE A 14 14.88 -22.17 11.68
N VAL A 15 16.06 -21.76 11.22
CA VAL A 15 16.92 -22.58 10.36
C VAL A 15 17.42 -23.81 11.12
N ASP A 16 17.85 -23.65 12.38
CA ASP A 16 18.22 -24.76 13.26
C ASP A 16 17.06 -25.73 13.49
N GLU A 17 15.88 -25.23 13.86
CA GLU A 17 14.70 -26.07 14.09
C GLU A 17 14.28 -26.81 12.80
N GLY A 18 14.36 -26.14 11.65
CA GLY A 18 14.10 -26.74 10.34
C GLY A 18 15.12 -27.81 9.94
N ALA A 19 16.41 -27.59 10.23
CA ALA A 19 17.48 -28.55 9.95
C ALA A 19 17.41 -29.80 10.86
N ASN A 20 16.90 -29.66 12.09
CA ASN A 20 16.65 -30.76 13.02
C ASN A 20 15.26 -31.41 12.83
N SER A 21 14.38 -30.81 12.04
CA SER A 21 13.01 -31.30 11.84
C SER A 21 12.98 -32.65 11.11
N SER A 22 12.11 -33.56 11.57
CA SER A 22 11.92 -34.89 10.98
C SER A 22 10.81 -34.91 9.90
N THR A 23 10.63 -33.82 9.15
CA THR A 23 9.53 -33.71 8.18
C THR A 23 9.79 -34.53 6.92
N GLU A 24 8.80 -35.33 6.49
CA GLU A 24 8.89 -36.15 5.26
C GLU A 24 9.10 -35.32 3.98
N SER A 25 8.73 -34.04 4.01
CA SER A 25 8.92 -33.08 2.92
C SER A 25 10.04 -32.12 3.26
N LYS A 26 10.89 -31.79 2.27
CA LYS A 26 11.95 -30.79 2.43
C LYS A 26 11.33 -29.41 2.60
N LEU A 27 11.73 -28.72 3.66
CA LEU A 27 11.39 -27.30 3.87
C LEU A 27 12.10 -26.46 2.79
N GLN A 28 11.38 -25.53 2.18
CA GLN A 28 11.88 -24.70 1.09
C GLN A 28 11.39 -23.26 1.22
N PHE A 29 12.29 -22.35 1.61
CA PHE A 29 12.04 -20.92 1.70
C PHE A 29 12.60 -20.22 0.45
N GLU A 30 11.86 -19.29 -0.14
CA GLU A 30 12.26 -18.56 -1.35
C GLU A 30 12.88 -17.19 -1.03
N ARG A 31 12.32 -16.50 -0.02
CA ARG A 31 12.72 -15.15 0.38
C ARG A 31 12.39 -14.93 1.84
N LEU A 32 13.22 -14.14 2.50
CA LEU A 32 12.99 -13.66 3.86
C LEU A 32 13.05 -12.13 3.90
N LEU A 33 12.24 -11.51 4.75
CA LEU A 33 12.28 -10.07 4.98
C LEU A 33 12.12 -9.73 6.46
N ARG A 34 13.18 -9.19 7.06
CA ARG A 34 13.18 -8.61 8.41
C ARG A 34 12.66 -7.17 8.38
N LYS A 35 11.72 -6.83 9.26
CA LYS A 35 11.26 -5.46 9.54
C LYS A 35 11.16 -5.29 11.06
N PRO A 36 11.43 -4.11 11.65
CA PRO A 36 11.21 -3.90 13.08
C PRO A 36 9.80 -4.35 13.49
N GLY A 37 9.71 -5.28 14.43
CA GLY A 37 8.47 -5.88 14.90
C GLY A 37 7.90 -7.07 14.10
N MET A 38 8.40 -7.41 12.89
CA MET A 38 7.88 -8.57 12.13
C MET A 38 8.86 -9.18 11.13
N MET A 39 8.66 -10.47 10.82
CA MET A 39 9.36 -11.17 9.75
C MET A 39 8.37 -11.76 8.75
N VAL A 40 8.66 -11.66 7.45
CA VAL A 40 7.86 -12.26 6.37
C VAL A 40 8.70 -13.31 5.66
N VAL A 41 8.19 -14.54 5.59
CA VAL A 41 8.85 -15.70 4.97
C VAL A 41 8.04 -16.17 3.76
N ASP A 42 8.61 -16.07 2.56
CA ASP A 42 7.99 -16.64 1.36
C ASP A 42 8.40 -18.12 1.27
N CYS A 43 7.41 -19.01 1.20
CA CYS A 43 7.60 -20.46 1.18
C CYS A 43 7.28 -21.03 -0.20
N ALA A 44 8.17 -21.88 -0.74
CA ALA A 44 8.03 -22.46 -2.09
C ALA A 44 6.88 -23.48 -2.21
N ASN A 45 6.29 -23.89 -1.09
CA ASN A 45 5.16 -24.80 -1.01
C ASN A 45 4.39 -24.63 0.30
N GLN A 46 3.09 -24.94 0.27
CA GLN A 46 2.19 -24.84 1.43
C GLN A 46 2.72 -25.59 2.65
N LYS A 47 3.25 -26.82 2.48
CA LYS A 47 3.79 -27.63 3.60
C LYS A 47 4.88 -26.92 4.40
N THR A 48 5.68 -26.07 3.77
CA THR A 48 6.72 -25.29 4.44
C THR A 48 6.12 -24.12 5.25
N ALA A 49 5.04 -23.52 4.76
CA ALA A 49 4.28 -22.51 5.49
C ALA A 49 3.49 -23.12 6.66
N ASP A 50 2.83 -24.27 6.43
CA ASP A 50 2.15 -25.05 7.47
C ASP A 50 3.13 -25.41 8.60
N TRP A 51 4.35 -25.86 8.24
CA TRP A 51 5.39 -26.17 9.22
C TRP A 51 5.83 -24.95 10.04
N LEU A 52 5.95 -23.75 9.44
CA LEU A 52 6.24 -22.53 10.20
C LEU A 52 5.09 -22.20 11.17
N ILE A 53 3.85 -22.24 10.69
CA ILE A 53 2.63 -21.99 11.48
C ILE A 53 2.56 -22.94 12.69
N ASP A 54 2.92 -24.22 12.50
CA ASP A 54 3.01 -25.20 13.58
C ASP A 54 4.22 -24.95 14.50
N THR A 55 5.37 -24.52 13.98
CA THR A 55 6.64 -24.53 14.72
C THR A 55 6.88 -23.27 15.55
N ILE A 56 6.54 -22.08 15.04
CA ILE A 56 6.78 -20.81 15.77
C ILE A 56 6.10 -20.77 17.15
N PRO A 57 4.83 -21.21 17.33
CA PRO A 57 4.20 -21.25 18.67
C PRO A 57 4.80 -22.30 19.62
N LYS A 58 5.65 -23.20 19.12
CA LYS A 58 6.37 -24.23 19.91
C LYS A 58 7.82 -23.83 20.19
N LEU A 59 8.30 -22.73 19.61
CA LEU A 59 9.67 -22.25 19.74
C LEU A 59 9.86 -21.59 21.12
N ASN A 60 10.78 -22.11 21.95
CA ASN A 60 11.08 -21.50 23.25
C ASN A 60 11.90 -20.21 23.04
N TRP A 61 11.20 -19.08 22.94
CA TRP A 61 11.76 -17.78 22.60
C TRP A 61 11.52 -16.76 23.72
N GLU A 62 12.61 -16.27 24.33
CA GLU A 62 12.54 -15.55 25.62
C GLU A 62 12.37 -14.02 25.50
N SER A 63 12.58 -13.43 24.31
CA SER A 63 12.63 -11.97 24.12
C SER A 63 11.25 -11.29 24.01
N THR A 64 10.29 -11.90 23.31
CA THR A 64 8.93 -11.37 23.10
C THR A 64 8.01 -12.50 22.61
N GLU A 65 6.75 -12.55 23.05
CA GLU A 65 5.77 -13.54 22.59
C GLU A 65 5.61 -13.50 21.06
N LEU A 66 5.82 -14.65 20.40
CA LEU A 66 5.78 -14.75 18.94
C LEU A 66 4.37 -15.11 18.45
N ALA A 67 3.78 -14.24 17.64
CA ALA A 67 2.58 -14.53 16.87
C ALA A 67 2.93 -14.91 15.43
N ILE A 68 2.23 -15.89 14.85
CA ILE A 68 2.30 -16.24 13.44
C ILE A 68 0.88 -16.43 12.86
N CYS A 69 0.70 -16.03 11.60
CA CYS A 69 -0.52 -16.16 10.80
C CYS A 69 -0.15 -16.03 9.31
N TYR A 70 -1.08 -16.32 8.40
CA TYR A 70 -0.86 -16.14 6.96
C TYR A 70 -0.97 -14.66 6.54
N GLU A 71 -0.45 -14.28 5.37
CA GLU A 71 -0.63 -12.90 4.86
C GLU A 71 -2.12 -12.54 4.76
N GLU A 72 -3.00 -13.49 4.46
CA GLU A 72 -4.45 -13.30 4.33
C GLU A 72 -5.18 -13.07 5.65
N ASP A 73 -4.70 -13.61 6.78
CA ASP A 73 -5.28 -13.39 8.12
C ASP A 73 -5.02 -11.97 8.65
N ILE A 74 -3.90 -11.36 8.24
CA ILE A 74 -3.51 -10.03 8.70
C ILE A 74 -4.51 -9.00 8.14
N PRO A 75 -5.22 -8.24 9.01
CA PRO A 75 -6.25 -7.31 8.57
C PRO A 75 -5.73 -6.29 7.56
N ASP A 76 -6.52 -6.02 6.51
CA ASP A 76 -6.22 -4.99 5.52
C ASP A 76 -6.19 -3.60 6.18
N ALA A 77 -5.01 -3.18 6.64
CA ALA A 77 -4.73 -1.78 6.88
C ALA A 77 -4.67 -1.06 5.52
N TYR A 78 -5.72 -0.30 5.23
CA TYR A 78 -5.89 0.47 3.99
C TYR A 78 -4.89 1.64 3.95
N ILE A 79 -3.65 1.38 3.52
CA ILE A 79 -2.72 2.48 3.22
C ILE A 79 -3.15 3.14 1.92
N MET A 80 -3.53 4.41 2.02
CA MET A 80 -3.67 5.32 0.91
C MET A 80 -2.35 6.07 0.68
N THR A 81 -1.92 6.17 -0.58
CA THR A 81 -0.82 7.04 -1.02
C THR A 81 -1.33 8.02 -2.07
N LEU A 82 -1.06 9.32 -1.90
CA LEU A 82 -1.58 10.40 -2.75
C LEU A 82 -0.59 11.56 -2.91
N SER A 83 -0.68 12.29 -4.03
CA SER A 83 0.14 13.48 -4.32
C SER A 83 -0.76 14.72 -4.31
N LEU A 84 -0.63 15.55 -3.28
CA LEU A 84 -1.41 16.76 -3.12
C LEU A 84 -0.73 17.96 -3.83
N PRO A 85 -1.41 18.66 -4.77
CA PRO A 85 -0.85 19.84 -5.43
C PRO A 85 -0.94 21.10 -4.55
N ARG A 86 0.11 21.94 -4.57
CA ARG A 86 0.23 23.17 -3.76
C ARG A 86 0.09 22.89 -2.26
N SER A 87 0.86 21.95 -1.73
CA SER A 87 0.77 21.54 -0.31
C SER A 87 2.11 21.49 0.43
N ALA A 88 3.24 21.73 -0.24
CA ALA A 88 4.53 21.84 0.43
C ALA A 88 4.48 22.88 1.56
N GLY A 89 5.07 22.55 2.72
CA GLY A 89 5.01 23.35 3.94
C GLY A 89 3.61 23.53 4.57
N GLN A 90 2.59 22.78 4.16
CA GLN A 90 1.26 22.82 4.78
C GLN A 90 1.18 21.86 5.99
N ASP A 91 0.57 22.33 7.07
CA ASP A 91 0.32 21.55 8.28
C ASP A 91 -0.61 20.33 8.05
N TYR A 92 -0.44 19.28 8.85
CA TYR A 92 -1.19 18.02 8.75
C TYR A 92 -2.68 18.19 9.09
N ASP A 93 -2.99 18.84 10.22
CA ASP A 93 -4.37 19.02 10.70
C ASP A 93 -5.14 19.91 9.72
N GLN A 94 -4.50 20.95 9.18
CA GLN A 94 -5.04 21.77 8.09
C GLN A 94 -5.29 20.94 6.81
N THR A 95 -4.41 19.97 6.51
CA THR A 95 -4.53 19.11 5.33
C THR A 95 -5.71 18.15 5.45
N LEU A 96 -5.89 17.48 6.60
CA LEU A 96 -7.05 16.61 6.85
C LEU A 96 -8.35 17.40 6.89
N SER A 97 -8.39 18.53 7.61
CA SER A 97 -9.56 19.41 7.68
C SER A 97 -10.03 19.85 6.28
N LEU A 98 -9.10 20.08 5.36
CA LEU A 98 -9.40 20.46 3.99
C LEU A 98 -9.89 19.29 3.13
N ILE A 99 -9.40 18.06 3.35
CA ILE A 99 -9.93 16.86 2.70
C ILE A 99 -11.35 16.57 3.20
N GLN A 100 -11.59 16.60 4.50
CA GLN A 100 -12.89 16.37 5.13
C GLN A 100 -13.95 17.37 4.67
N SER A 101 -13.63 18.67 4.71
CA SER A 101 -14.56 19.73 4.28
C SER A 101 -14.89 19.74 2.79
N GLN A 102 -14.10 19.03 1.95
CA GLN A 102 -14.35 18.88 0.52
C GLN A 102 -14.91 17.51 0.11
N ASN A 103 -14.98 16.54 1.04
CA ASN A 103 -15.47 15.18 0.78
C ASN A 103 -16.40 14.73 1.92
N THR A 104 -17.69 15.02 1.78
CA THR A 104 -18.76 14.79 2.79
C THR A 104 -19.00 13.34 3.20
N ASP A 105 -18.32 12.41 2.54
CA ASP A 105 -18.36 10.96 2.64
C ASP A 105 -17.09 10.37 3.28
N LEU A 106 -16.10 11.20 3.63
CA LEU A 106 -14.84 10.80 4.26
C LEU A 106 -14.75 11.36 5.68
N THR A 107 -14.41 10.51 6.64
CA THR A 107 -14.15 10.90 8.03
C THR A 107 -12.66 10.81 8.28
N THR A 108 -11.97 11.95 8.32
CA THR A 108 -10.50 11.97 8.47
C THR A 108 -10.04 11.80 9.91
N ASP A 109 -10.94 11.91 10.89
CA ASP A 109 -10.64 11.85 12.32
C ASP A 109 -10.05 10.48 12.76
N SER A 110 -10.29 9.45 11.94
CA SER A 110 -9.81 8.07 12.08
C SER A 110 -8.52 7.78 11.29
N TRP A 111 -7.95 8.75 10.57
CA TRP A 111 -6.83 8.53 9.65
C TRP A 111 -5.48 8.71 10.34
N GLU A 112 -4.60 7.71 10.28
CA GLU A 112 -3.26 7.76 10.87
C GLU A 112 -2.21 8.18 9.83
N TRP A 113 -1.42 9.21 10.13
CA TRP A 113 -0.27 9.60 9.32
C TRP A 113 0.83 8.54 9.37
N VAL A 114 1.31 8.08 8.21
CA VAL A 114 2.39 7.09 8.11
C VAL A 114 3.69 7.74 7.64
N GLN A 115 3.63 8.58 6.60
CA GLN A 115 4.80 9.27 6.06
C GLN A 115 4.40 10.45 5.15
N GLU A 116 5.21 11.51 5.16
CA GLU A 116 5.25 12.53 4.10
C GLU A 116 6.59 12.53 3.35
N ARG A 117 6.57 12.98 2.10
CA ARG A 117 7.72 13.45 1.31
C ARG A 117 7.28 14.67 0.51
N GLU A 118 8.07 15.73 0.50
CA GLU A 118 7.89 16.81 -0.47
C GLU A 118 8.51 16.46 -1.84
N ASP A 119 7.83 16.85 -2.92
CA ASP A 119 8.23 16.75 -4.32
C ASP A 119 7.92 18.10 -5.00
N GLY A 120 8.80 19.08 -4.78
CA GLY A 120 8.61 20.47 -5.20
C GLY A 120 7.44 21.14 -4.46
N ASP A 121 6.40 21.53 -5.20
CA ASP A 121 5.18 22.17 -4.69
C ASP A 121 4.14 21.14 -4.16
N ARG A 122 4.51 19.86 -4.05
CA ARG A 122 3.61 18.75 -3.74
C ARG A 122 4.05 17.98 -2.51
N SER A 123 3.11 17.68 -1.62
CA SER A 123 3.30 16.63 -0.61
C SER A 123 2.83 15.30 -1.18
N ILE A 124 3.71 14.31 -1.15
CA ILE A 124 3.38 12.89 -1.34
C ILE A 124 3.13 12.31 0.03
N LEU A 125 1.89 11.96 0.31
CA LEU A 125 1.42 11.51 1.61
C LEU A 125 1.14 10.01 1.58
N THR A 126 1.47 9.35 2.69
CA THR A 126 1.11 7.96 3.00
C THR A 126 0.29 8.00 4.30
N ILE A 127 -0.96 7.58 4.23
CA ILE A 127 -1.94 7.69 5.31
C ILE A 127 -2.69 6.36 5.42
N ARG A 128 -2.87 5.83 6.62
CA ARG A 128 -3.77 4.71 6.89
C ARG A 128 -5.17 5.26 7.09
N VAL A 129 -6.15 4.73 6.35
CA VAL A 129 -7.56 5.13 6.47
C VAL A 129 -8.43 3.99 7.00
N ASP A 130 -9.61 4.35 7.48
CA ASP A 130 -10.69 3.43 7.85
C ASP A 130 -11.34 2.74 6.63
N LYS A 131 -12.15 1.72 6.90
CA LYS A 131 -12.76 0.86 5.88
C LYS A 131 -13.84 1.58 5.09
N GLU A 132 -14.56 2.47 5.76
CA GLU A 132 -15.67 3.26 5.27
C GLU A 132 -15.17 4.30 4.25
N SER A 133 -14.11 5.03 4.61
CA SER A 133 -13.37 5.94 3.73
C SER A 133 -12.79 5.21 2.52
N HIS A 134 -12.15 4.04 2.71
CA HIS A 134 -11.66 3.23 1.59
C HIS A 134 -12.80 2.80 0.63
N ALA A 135 -13.98 2.45 1.16
CA ALA A 135 -15.15 2.12 0.34
C ALA A 135 -15.69 3.33 -0.44
N ALA A 136 -15.86 4.49 0.20
CA ALA A 136 -16.32 5.72 -0.43
C ALA A 136 -15.37 6.19 -1.56
N ILE A 137 -14.05 6.15 -1.31
CA ILE A 137 -13.03 6.50 -2.31
C ILE A 137 -13.03 5.51 -3.48
N LYS A 138 -13.30 4.21 -3.23
CA LYS A 138 -13.45 3.18 -4.27
C LYS A 138 -14.66 3.45 -5.16
N GLU A 139 -15.81 3.83 -4.60
CA GLU A 139 -17.00 4.22 -5.38
C GLU A 139 -16.73 5.46 -6.25
N LYS A 140 -15.97 6.42 -5.72
CA LYS A 140 -15.43 7.58 -6.47
C LYS A 140 -14.32 7.26 -7.46
N LYS A 141 -14.05 5.98 -7.75
CA LYS A 141 -13.02 5.51 -8.70
C LYS A 141 -11.61 5.97 -8.33
N TRP A 142 -11.29 5.90 -7.04
CA TRP A 142 -9.99 6.24 -6.45
C TRP A 142 -9.60 7.72 -6.55
N LYS A 143 -10.60 8.62 -6.44
CA LYS A 143 -10.37 10.08 -6.50
C LYS A 143 -11.04 10.80 -5.34
N ILE A 144 -10.34 11.79 -4.79
CA ILE A 144 -10.84 12.70 -3.76
C ILE A 144 -10.74 14.16 -4.24
N PHE A 145 -11.58 15.05 -3.71
CA PHE A 145 -11.42 16.49 -3.93
C PHE A 145 -10.33 17.04 -3.02
N TYR A 146 -9.48 17.92 -3.56
CA TYR A 146 -8.50 18.68 -2.79
C TYR A 146 -8.22 20.05 -3.41
N LYS A 147 -8.33 21.11 -2.60
CA LYS A 147 -8.22 22.53 -2.97
C LYS A 147 -9.13 22.93 -4.13
N PHE A 148 -8.65 22.76 -5.36
CA PHE A 148 -9.30 23.19 -6.60
C PHE A 148 -9.22 22.10 -7.69
N GLY A 149 -9.18 20.82 -7.31
CA GLY A 149 -9.09 19.72 -8.26
C GLY A 149 -9.44 18.36 -7.65
N LEU A 150 -9.39 17.34 -8.50
CA LEU A 150 -9.46 15.93 -8.10
C LEU A 150 -8.04 15.37 -8.01
N VAL A 151 -7.73 14.69 -6.91
CA VAL A 151 -6.48 13.95 -6.70
C VAL A 151 -6.77 12.46 -6.82
N GLU A 152 -5.99 11.76 -7.64
CA GLU A 152 -5.99 10.30 -7.70
C GLU A 152 -5.17 9.73 -6.54
N VAL A 153 -5.69 8.67 -5.92
CA VAL A 153 -5.06 8.00 -4.78
C VAL A 153 -4.80 6.54 -5.12
N ASN A 154 -3.72 5.99 -4.57
CA ASN A 154 -3.35 4.59 -4.75
C ASN A 154 -3.48 3.87 -3.42
N PHE A 155 -4.17 2.72 -3.40
CA PHE A 155 -4.23 1.87 -2.22
C PHE A 155 -3.21 0.74 -2.32
N ALA A 156 -2.49 0.54 -1.22
CA ALA A 156 -1.54 -0.56 -1.06
C ALA A 156 -1.86 -1.33 0.22
N ARG A 157 -1.79 -2.66 0.15
CA ARG A 157 -1.86 -3.52 1.34
C ARG A 157 -0.64 -3.24 2.21
N TYR A 158 -0.81 -2.98 3.51
CA TYR A 158 0.26 -2.51 4.40
C TYR A 158 1.56 -3.33 4.29
N ILE A 159 1.44 -4.66 4.28
CA ILE A 159 2.59 -5.58 4.13
C ILE A 159 3.30 -5.36 2.78
N ARG A 160 2.56 -5.30 1.67
CA ARG A 160 3.11 -5.06 0.33
C ARG A 160 3.72 -3.68 0.17
N PHE A 161 3.17 -2.65 0.81
CA PHE A 161 3.78 -1.33 0.88
C PHE A 161 5.11 -1.36 1.65
N ALA A 162 5.11 -1.97 2.85
CA ALA A 162 6.29 -2.13 3.68
C ALA A 162 7.40 -2.97 3.00
N ILE A 163 7.05 -3.98 2.20
CA ILE A 163 7.96 -4.71 1.30
C ILE A 163 8.49 -3.75 0.22
N SER A 164 7.60 -3.25 -0.65
CA SER A 164 7.91 -2.52 -1.89
C SER A 164 8.77 -1.27 -1.67
N LYS A 165 8.55 -0.55 -0.56
CA LYS A 165 9.35 0.64 -0.21
C LYS A 165 10.86 0.36 -0.23
N ARG A 166 11.34 -0.77 0.30
CA ARG A 166 12.78 -1.07 0.35
C ARG A 166 13.36 -1.55 -0.97
N SER A 167 12.60 -2.25 -1.81
CA SER A 167 13.08 -2.63 -3.15
C SER A 167 13.44 -1.42 -4.01
N ASN A 168 12.76 -0.28 -3.81
CA ASN A 168 13.09 1.00 -4.44
C ASN A 168 14.22 1.78 -3.73
N GLU A 169 14.50 1.50 -2.46
CA GLU A 169 15.63 2.08 -1.72
C GLU A 169 16.95 1.33 -2.02
N GLU A 170 16.87 0.02 -2.29
CA GLU A 170 18.01 -0.85 -2.67
C GLU A 170 18.32 -0.81 -4.18
N GLY A 171 17.33 -0.51 -5.04
CA GLY A 171 17.49 -0.45 -6.50
C GLY A 171 18.06 0.86 -7.08
N GLY A 172 18.59 1.74 -6.23
CA GLY A 172 18.92 3.15 -6.56
C GLY A 172 20.17 3.40 -7.41
N VAL A 173 20.32 2.76 -8.58
CA VAL A 173 21.38 3.08 -9.56
C VAL A 173 20.77 3.33 -10.95
N GLU A 174 21.18 4.43 -11.58
CA GLU A 174 20.66 4.90 -12.87
C GLU A 174 20.89 3.90 -14.02
N LYS A 175 19.96 3.86 -14.99
CA LYS A 175 20.31 4.02 -16.43
C LYS A 175 19.27 4.83 -17.17
N ALA A 176 19.74 5.66 -18.10
CA ALA A 176 18.93 6.61 -18.84
C ALA A 176 18.51 6.10 -20.24
N LYS A 177 17.23 6.35 -20.57
CA LYS A 177 16.78 7.01 -21.82
C LYS A 177 17.44 6.59 -23.16
N VAL A 178 16.67 5.89 -23.98
CA VAL A 178 16.80 5.91 -25.46
C VAL A 178 15.42 6.21 -26.07
N LYS A 179 15.39 6.98 -27.17
CA LYS A 179 14.21 7.18 -28.05
C LYS A 179 14.35 6.30 -29.29
N GLU A 180 13.24 5.87 -29.89
CA GLU A 180 12.98 6.11 -31.33
C GLU A 180 11.51 5.81 -31.71
N GLU A 181 11.18 5.85 -33.00
CA GLU A 181 9.82 5.82 -33.59
C GLU A 181 9.76 4.67 -34.65
N LYS A 182 8.65 4.22 -35.27
CA LYS A 182 7.29 4.77 -35.54
C LYS A 182 6.35 3.53 -35.77
N SER A 183 5.22 3.43 -36.51
CA SER A 183 4.40 4.28 -37.39
C SER A 183 3.05 3.61 -37.76
N VAL A 184 1.94 4.36 -37.67
CA VAL A 184 0.90 4.55 -38.73
C VAL A 184 -0.25 3.52 -38.98
N SER A 185 -1.48 4.08 -39.01
CA SER A 185 -2.74 3.67 -39.71
C SER A 185 -3.51 2.39 -39.33
N GLY A 186 -4.86 2.51 -39.35
CA GLY A 186 -5.79 1.37 -39.41
C GLY A 186 -7.19 1.67 -38.84
N ASP A 187 -8.11 2.24 -39.64
CA ASP A 187 -9.55 2.39 -39.30
C ASP A 187 -10.33 1.07 -39.51
N ASP A 188 -11.38 0.79 -38.71
CA ASP A 188 -12.79 0.93 -39.18
C ASP A 188 -13.87 0.74 -38.08
N LYS A 189 -15.03 1.35 -38.34
CA LYS A 189 -16.41 1.24 -37.79
C LYS A 189 -16.75 0.47 -36.49
N GLU A 190 -17.24 1.26 -35.53
CA GLU A 190 -18.66 1.35 -35.12
C GLU A 190 -19.52 0.06 -35.01
N THR A 191 -20.09 -0.19 -33.83
CA THR A 191 -21.46 -0.73 -33.70
C THR A 191 -22.15 -0.15 -32.46
N LYS A 192 -23.39 0.32 -32.62
CA LYS A 192 -24.19 1.04 -31.62
C LYS A 192 -24.90 0.06 -30.67
N ALA A 193 -24.87 0.32 -29.37
CA ALA A 193 -25.73 -0.34 -28.38
C ALA A 193 -26.26 0.68 -27.35
N GLU A 194 -27.53 1.05 -27.46
CA GLU A 194 -28.18 1.95 -26.50
C GLU A 194 -28.41 1.25 -25.16
N ARG A 195 -27.78 1.76 -24.10
CA ARG A 195 -28.26 1.60 -22.73
C ARG A 195 -28.92 2.91 -22.29
N THR A 196 -30.06 2.79 -21.62
CA THR A 196 -30.82 3.91 -21.08
C THR A 196 -29.96 4.75 -20.14
N ASN A 197 -29.70 5.99 -20.55
CA ASN A 197 -28.81 6.91 -19.85
C ASN A 197 -29.58 7.64 -18.75
N GLU A 198 -29.47 7.15 -17.50
CA GLU A 198 -29.82 7.94 -16.33
C GLU A 198 -28.92 9.19 -16.30
N LYS A 199 -29.49 10.34 -16.65
CA LYS A 199 -28.73 11.59 -16.70
C LYS A 199 -28.20 11.93 -15.32
N GLN A 200 -26.90 11.69 -15.10
CA GLN A 200 -26.16 12.43 -14.09
C GLN A 200 -26.41 13.93 -14.30
N PRO A 201 -26.64 14.71 -13.23
CA PRO A 201 -26.82 16.15 -13.36
C PRO A 201 -25.64 16.77 -14.11
N SER A 202 -25.93 17.61 -15.12
CA SER A 202 -24.90 18.40 -15.79
C SER A 202 -24.18 19.28 -14.76
N PRO A 203 -22.84 19.38 -14.77
CA PRO A 203 -22.12 20.19 -13.80
C PRO A 203 -22.58 21.65 -13.87
N PRO A 204 -22.59 22.37 -12.74
CA PRO A 204 -22.98 23.78 -12.71
C PRO A 204 -22.03 24.64 -13.57
N PRO A 205 -22.49 25.78 -14.11
CA PRO A 205 -21.62 26.71 -14.84
C PRO A 205 -20.50 27.22 -13.93
N ALA A 206 -19.29 27.29 -14.47
CA ALA A 206 -18.11 27.70 -13.70
C ALA A 206 -18.20 29.18 -13.28
N PRO A 207 -18.06 29.52 -11.99
CA PRO A 207 -18.00 30.91 -11.54
C PRO A 207 -16.68 31.56 -11.97
N ILE A 208 -16.75 32.80 -12.45
CA ILE A 208 -15.58 33.60 -12.86
C ILE A 208 -15.35 34.70 -11.84
N ILE A 209 -14.14 34.76 -11.28
CA ILE A 209 -13.70 35.85 -10.40
C ILE A 209 -12.84 36.80 -11.24
N SER A 210 -13.36 37.99 -11.53
CA SER A 210 -12.62 39.10 -12.15
C SER A 210 -12.44 40.23 -11.15
N LYS A 211 -11.49 41.13 -11.46
CA LYS A 211 -11.50 42.52 -11.00
C LYS A 211 -12.37 43.37 -11.93
#